data_AF-M1JIQ1-F1
#
_entry.id   AF-M1JIQ1-F1
#
_cell.length_a   1.000
_cell.length_b   1.000
_cell.length_c   1.000
_cell.angle_alpha   90.00
_cell.angle_beta   90.00
_cell.angle_gamma   90.00
#
_symmetry.space_group_name_H-M   'P 1'
#
loop_
_entity.id
_entity.type
_entity.pdbx_description
1 polymer ?
#
loop_
_entity_poly.entity_id
_entity_poly.type
_entity_poly.pdbx_seq_one_letter_code
_entity_poly.pdbx_strand_id
1 'polypeptide(L)'
;MRLSLVEQEEVMREFGDPVEFIRKYIDVYERQRSVPVKVFLEDVSYYERFEPRFLDLVLKRALSEESADLNLPEVEALLCSFREKEFYDERFYLESTLVLIKGIAILVDRVDQEVQRNDFRNLRYLYYYTDEAIDLTRILVGPYTRYVEDPQVLVSKMPELRNAVELVNKQLEGVGRSFLADDERLKDRVNLSEGILGTRRIERYVTEEVYGSIFDLLIVKATGMDVDSGYLYIMGFCSEFLVHEAGSEETILRLKEYAAALLSKKEN
;
A
#
# COMPACT_ATOMS: atom_id res chain seq x y z
N MET A 1 -46.19 -1.16 -15.69
CA MET A 1 -46.02 -2.59 -15.35
C MET A 1 -45.88 -2.66 -13.83
N ARG A 2 -46.75 -3.37 -13.11
CA ARG A 2 -46.58 -3.60 -11.66
C ARG A 2 -45.51 -4.67 -11.51
N LEU A 3 -44.42 -4.41 -10.78
CA LEU A 3 -43.49 -5.47 -10.38
C LEU A 3 -44.30 -6.58 -9.70
N SER A 4 -44.00 -7.84 -10.03
CA SER A 4 -44.68 -8.98 -9.41
C SER A 4 -44.15 -9.20 -7.98
N LEU A 5 -44.97 -9.78 -7.10
CA LEU A 5 -44.55 -10.20 -5.75
C LEU A 5 -43.25 -11.02 -5.78
N VAL A 6 -43.03 -11.82 -6.83
CA VAL A 6 -41.86 -12.69 -7.00
C VAL A 6 -40.53 -11.94 -6.98
N GLU A 7 -40.47 -10.76 -7.60
CA GLU A 7 -39.23 -9.96 -7.65
C GLU A 7 -38.95 -9.27 -6.30
N GLN A 8 -40.00 -8.95 -5.53
CA GLN A 8 -39.86 -8.47 -4.16
C GLN A 8 -39.49 -9.62 -3.21
N GLU A 9 -40.02 -10.81 -3.45
CA GLU A 9 -39.67 -12.03 -2.71
C GLU A 9 -38.19 -12.40 -2.90
N GLU A 10 -37.54 -12.05 -4.01
CA GLU A 10 -36.12 -12.36 -4.23
C GLU A 10 -35.19 -11.72 -3.19
N VAL A 11 -35.47 -10.48 -2.76
CA VAL A 11 -34.69 -9.78 -1.73
C VAL A 11 -35.13 -10.11 -0.31
N MET A 12 -36.29 -10.75 -0.14
CA MET A 12 -36.82 -11.18 1.17
C MET A 12 -36.29 -12.54 1.65
N ARG A 13 -35.46 -13.21 0.84
CA ARG A 13 -34.85 -14.50 1.17
C ARG A 13 -33.65 -14.31 2.11
N GLU A 14 -33.23 -15.39 2.76
CA GLU A 14 -31.94 -15.38 3.46
C GLU A 14 -30.78 -15.49 2.45
N PHE A 15 -29.74 -14.69 2.64
CA PHE A 15 -28.53 -14.70 1.82
C PHE A 15 -27.35 -15.35 2.55
N GLY A 16 -26.67 -16.27 1.89
CA GLY A 16 -25.40 -16.84 2.39
C GLY A 16 -24.23 -15.87 2.24
N ASP A 17 -24.26 -15.05 1.19
CA ASP A 17 -23.19 -14.13 0.79
C ASP A 17 -23.70 -12.68 0.78
N PRO A 18 -23.08 -11.76 1.55
CA PRO A 18 -23.45 -10.34 1.53
C PRO A 18 -23.22 -9.67 0.17
N VAL A 19 -22.31 -10.15 -0.69
CA VAL A 19 -22.11 -9.59 -2.04
C VAL A 19 -23.30 -9.94 -2.94
N GLU A 20 -23.82 -11.15 -2.83
CA GLU A 20 -25.05 -11.56 -3.52
C GLU A 20 -26.24 -10.68 -3.10
N PHE A 21 -26.36 -10.38 -1.81
CA PHE A 21 -27.38 -9.47 -1.31
C PHE A 21 -27.26 -8.06 -1.93
N ILE A 22 -26.06 -7.47 -1.95
CA ILE A 22 -25.82 -6.16 -2.57
C ILE A 22 -26.27 -6.15 -4.02
N ARG A 23 -25.85 -7.16 -4.79
CA ARG A 23 -26.20 -7.28 -6.22
C ARG A 23 -27.71 -7.36 -6.41
N LYS A 24 -28.39 -8.24 -5.65
CA LYS A 24 -29.83 -8.45 -5.74
C LYS A 24 -30.63 -7.23 -5.32
N TYR A 25 -30.21 -6.56 -4.26
CA TYR A 25 -30.86 -5.33 -3.81
C TYR A 25 -30.78 -4.24 -4.88
N ILE A 26 -29.59 -4.00 -5.43
CA ILE A 26 -29.36 -3.02 -6.51
C ILE A 26 -30.26 -3.32 -7.73
N ASP A 27 -30.31 -4.59 -8.15
CA ASP A 27 -31.11 -5.03 -9.30
C ASP A 27 -32.61 -4.80 -9.07
N VAL A 28 -33.13 -5.16 -7.89
CA VAL A 28 -34.55 -4.98 -7.55
C VAL A 28 -34.90 -3.51 -7.43
N TYR A 29 -34.06 -2.71 -6.77
CA TYR A 29 -34.30 -1.28 -6.62
C TYR A 29 -34.34 -0.57 -7.97
N GLU A 30 -33.41 -0.89 -8.88
CA GLU A 30 -33.42 -0.32 -10.23
C GLU A 30 -34.69 -0.67 -11.02
N ARG A 31 -35.13 -1.93 -10.98
CA ARG A 31 -36.38 -2.36 -11.65
C ARG A 31 -37.60 -1.62 -11.10
N GLN A 32 -37.56 -1.21 -9.83
CA GLN A 32 -38.63 -0.47 -9.20
C GLN A 32 -38.74 0.97 -9.71
N ARG A 33 -37.80 1.53 -10.48
CA ARG A 33 -37.80 2.93 -10.96
C ARG A 33 -39.19 3.44 -11.39
N SER A 34 -39.89 2.67 -12.22
CA SER A 34 -41.20 3.04 -12.79
C SER A 34 -42.42 2.48 -12.03
N VAL A 35 -42.21 1.94 -10.84
CA VAL A 35 -43.23 1.31 -10.00
C VAL A 35 -43.51 2.15 -8.75
N PRO A 36 -44.79 2.36 -8.38
CA PRO A 36 -45.17 3.21 -7.24
C PRO A 36 -44.90 2.58 -5.86
N VAL A 37 -44.75 1.25 -5.78
CA VAL A 37 -44.40 0.54 -4.56
C VAL A 37 -42.91 0.20 -4.61
N LYS A 38 -42.16 0.65 -3.60
CA LYS A 38 -40.73 0.39 -3.43
C LYS A 38 -40.52 -0.59 -2.28
N VAL A 39 -39.48 -1.40 -2.39
CA VAL A 39 -38.96 -2.18 -1.26
C VAL A 39 -37.80 -1.37 -0.70
N PHE A 40 -37.94 -0.93 0.54
CA PHE A 40 -36.86 -0.23 1.23
C PHE A 40 -35.98 -1.22 1.97
N LEU A 41 -34.77 -0.78 2.31
CA LEU A 41 -33.79 -1.62 2.99
C LEU A 41 -34.31 -2.15 4.33
N GLU A 42 -35.08 -1.34 5.06
CA GLU A 42 -35.62 -1.68 6.37
C GLU A 42 -36.71 -2.76 6.31
N ASP A 43 -37.33 -2.94 5.14
CA ASP A 43 -38.35 -3.98 4.93
C ASP A 43 -37.71 -5.36 4.72
N VAL A 44 -36.40 -5.42 4.47
CA VAL A 44 -35.70 -6.65 4.13
C VAL A 44 -35.22 -7.39 5.37
N SER A 45 -35.69 -8.63 5.57
CA SER A 45 -35.35 -9.49 6.71
C SER A 45 -33.84 -9.70 6.91
N TYR A 46 -33.06 -9.73 5.82
CA TYR A 46 -31.62 -9.91 5.86
C TYR A 46 -30.85 -8.69 6.37
N TYR A 47 -31.47 -7.50 6.34
CA TYR A 47 -30.81 -6.23 6.67
C TYR A 47 -30.17 -6.23 8.05
N GLU A 48 -30.85 -6.75 9.07
CA GLU A 48 -30.32 -6.82 10.44
C GLU A 48 -29.03 -7.65 10.56
N ARG A 49 -28.80 -8.57 9.62
CA ARG A 49 -27.63 -9.44 9.58
C ARG A 49 -26.59 -9.00 8.56
N PHE A 50 -26.93 -8.05 7.69
CA PHE A 50 -26.10 -7.66 6.55
C PHE A 50 -24.80 -7.01 7.01
N GLU A 51 -24.85 -5.93 7.79
CA GLU A 51 -23.64 -5.23 8.26
C GLU A 51 -22.62 -6.17 8.94
N PRO A 52 -22.98 -6.97 9.96
CA PRO A 52 -22.00 -7.84 10.61
C PRO A 52 -21.45 -8.91 9.66
N ARG A 53 -22.28 -9.49 8.77
CA ARG A 53 -21.80 -10.49 7.80
C ARG A 53 -20.92 -9.90 6.72
N PHE A 54 -21.23 -8.69 6.26
CA PHE A 54 -20.44 -8.02 5.24
C PHE A 54 -19.10 -7.56 5.82
N LEU A 55 -19.09 -7.01 7.03
CA LEU A 55 -17.85 -6.71 7.74
C LEU A 55 -17.01 -7.97 7.94
N ASP A 56 -17.61 -9.08 8.40
CA ASP A 56 -16.91 -10.37 8.54
C ASP A 56 -16.31 -10.86 7.21
N LEU A 57 -17.00 -10.68 6.09
CA LEU A 57 -16.46 -11.01 4.77
C LEU A 57 -15.22 -10.16 4.46
N VAL A 58 -15.32 -8.83 4.63
CA VAL A 58 -14.20 -7.91 4.35
C VAL A 58 -13.02 -8.21 5.27
N LEU A 59 -13.28 -8.43 6.57
CA LEU A 59 -12.25 -8.73 7.56
C LEU A 59 -11.61 -10.10 7.34
N LYS A 60 -12.37 -11.15 7.00
CA LYS A 60 -11.79 -12.46 6.69
C LYS A 60 -10.84 -12.39 5.52
N ARG A 61 -11.16 -11.60 4.49
CA ARG A 61 -10.20 -11.36 3.39
C ARG A 61 -9.02 -10.54 3.88
N ALA A 62 -9.25 -9.44 4.58
CA ALA A 62 -8.19 -8.56 5.08
C ALA A 62 -7.26 -9.22 6.11
N LEU A 63 -7.72 -10.25 6.84
CA LEU A 63 -6.98 -10.97 7.89
C LEU A 63 -6.52 -12.37 7.47
N SER A 64 -6.87 -12.84 6.28
CA SER A 64 -6.39 -14.12 5.77
C SER A 64 -4.87 -14.05 5.54
N GLU A 65 -4.14 -15.08 5.98
CA GLU A 65 -2.72 -15.27 5.68
C GLU A 65 -2.51 -15.97 4.32
N GLU A 66 -3.53 -16.68 3.81
CA GLU A 66 -3.45 -17.53 2.62
C GLU A 66 -3.94 -16.86 1.34
N SER A 67 -4.71 -15.76 1.44
CA SER A 67 -5.24 -15.10 0.25
C SER A 67 -4.19 -14.23 -0.42
N ALA A 68 -3.83 -14.58 -1.65
CA ALA A 68 -2.99 -13.74 -2.51
C ALA A 68 -3.71 -12.45 -2.96
N ASP A 69 -5.04 -12.36 -2.80
CA ASP A 69 -5.82 -11.15 -3.10
C ASP A 69 -6.75 -10.78 -1.93
N LEU A 70 -6.40 -9.71 -1.23
CA LEU A 70 -7.14 -9.12 -0.11
C LEU A 70 -8.25 -8.16 -0.58
N ASN A 71 -8.35 -7.84 -1.88
CA ASN A 71 -9.33 -6.89 -2.39
C ASN A 71 -10.73 -7.49 -2.59
N LEU A 72 -11.71 -6.58 -2.69
CA LEU A 72 -13.09 -6.85 -3.08
C LEU A 72 -13.46 -6.04 -4.34
N PRO A 73 -12.77 -6.25 -5.47
CA PRO A 73 -12.97 -5.43 -6.67
C PRO A 73 -14.40 -5.53 -7.22
N GLU A 74 -15.04 -6.69 -7.02
CA GLU A 74 -16.45 -6.92 -7.39
C GLU A 74 -17.43 -6.03 -6.62
N VAL A 75 -17.17 -5.79 -5.33
CA VAL A 75 -18.01 -4.93 -4.49
C VAL A 75 -17.79 -3.46 -4.85
N GLU A 76 -16.54 -3.06 -5.06
CA GLU A 76 -16.23 -1.69 -5.47
C GLU A 76 -16.88 -1.35 -6.81
N ALA A 77 -16.82 -2.26 -7.80
CA ALA A 77 -17.49 -2.09 -9.08
C ALA A 77 -19.01 -2.00 -8.94
N LEU A 78 -19.62 -2.82 -8.09
CA LEU A 78 -21.07 -2.77 -7.81
C LEU A 78 -21.47 -1.43 -7.19
N LEU A 79 -20.77 -0.96 -6.16
CA LEU A 79 -21.11 0.30 -5.49
C LEU A 79 -20.83 1.52 -6.37
N CYS A 80 -19.75 1.50 -7.15
CA CYS A 80 -19.44 2.56 -8.11
C CYS A 80 -20.54 2.67 -9.17
N SER A 81 -20.89 1.55 -9.82
CA SER A 81 -21.95 1.53 -10.83
C SER A 81 -23.33 1.86 -10.25
N PHE A 82 -23.60 1.54 -8.99
CA PHE A 82 -24.87 1.88 -8.34
C PHE A 82 -25.04 3.39 -8.14
N ARG A 83 -23.98 4.08 -7.70
CA ARG A 83 -23.96 5.54 -7.51
C ARG A 83 -24.15 6.31 -8.83
N GLU A 84 -23.71 5.74 -9.95
CA GLU A 84 -23.86 6.35 -11.27
C GLU A 84 -25.29 6.28 -11.82
N LYS A 85 -26.18 5.47 -11.23
CA LYS A 85 -27.58 5.35 -11.69
C LYS A 85 -28.38 6.60 -11.32
N GLU A 86 -29.28 7.02 -12.21
CA GLU A 86 -30.22 8.12 -11.93
C GLU A 86 -31.22 7.80 -10.80
N PHE A 87 -31.46 6.50 -10.56
CA PHE A 87 -32.36 6.01 -9.51
C PHE A 87 -31.64 4.95 -8.69
N TYR A 88 -31.18 5.33 -7.50
CA TYR A 88 -30.51 4.45 -6.55
C TYR A 88 -30.93 4.79 -5.11
N ASP A 89 -30.74 3.83 -4.21
CA ASP A 89 -30.98 4.01 -2.79
C ASP A 89 -29.71 4.58 -2.14
N GLU A 90 -29.73 5.89 -1.86
CA GLU A 90 -28.61 6.59 -1.25
C GLU A 90 -28.26 6.03 0.13
N ARG A 91 -29.27 5.65 0.92
CA ARG A 91 -29.04 5.10 2.26
C ARG A 91 -28.32 3.75 2.18
N PHE A 92 -28.80 2.85 1.33
CA PHE A 92 -28.16 1.55 1.12
C PHE A 92 -26.73 1.69 0.59
N TYR A 93 -26.51 2.62 -0.36
CA TYR A 93 -25.19 2.94 -0.85
C TYR A 93 -24.27 3.41 0.28
N LEU A 94 -24.69 4.40 1.07
CA LEU A 94 -23.88 4.96 2.17
C LEU A 94 -23.55 3.91 3.23
N GLU A 95 -24.52 3.08 3.62
CA GLU A 95 -24.31 2.01 4.61
C GLU A 95 -23.35 0.94 4.10
N SER A 96 -23.54 0.45 2.87
CA SER A 96 -22.65 -0.53 2.25
C SER A 96 -21.23 0.01 2.08
N THR A 97 -21.09 1.24 1.59
CA THR A 97 -19.79 1.89 1.43
C THR A 97 -19.10 2.08 2.78
N LEU A 98 -19.84 2.44 3.84
CA LEU A 98 -19.26 2.61 5.17
C LEU A 98 -18.70 1.29 5.73
N VAL A 99 -19.40 0.17 5.55
CA VAL A 99 -18.89 -1.15 5.97
C VAL A 99 -17.61 -1.50 5.22
N LEU A 100 -17.58 -1.25 3.91
CA LEU A 100 -16.38 -1.46 3.09
C LEU A 100 -15.21 -0.59 3.55
N ILE A 101 -15.46 0.70 3.82
CA ILE A 101 -14.45 1.64 4.35
C ILE A 101 -13.87 1.16 5.68
N LYS A 102 -14.71 0.66 6.62
CA LYS A 102 -14.24 0.12 7.90
C LYS A 102 -13.25 -1.03 7.69
N GLY A 103 -13.56 -1.95 6.78
CA GLY A 103 -12.69 -3.08 6.48
C GLY A 103 -11.42 -2.70 5.73
N ILE A 104 -11.49 -1.76 4.78
CA ILE A 104 -10.32 -1.22 4.07
C ILE A 104 -9.38 -0.49 5.05
N ALA A 105 -9.90 0.30 5.99
CA ALA A 105 -9.07 0.97 6.99
C ALA A 105 -8.25 -0.05 7.81
N ILE A 106 -8.86 -1.17 8.19
CA ILE A 106 -8.17 -2.26 8.91
C ILE A 106 -7.13 -2.95 8.01
N LEU A 107 -7.45 -3.17 6.73
CA LEU A 107 -6.50 -3.71 5.76
C LEU A 107 -5.27 -2.79 5.60
N VAL A 108 -5.50 -1.48 5.45
CA VAL A 108 -4.43 -0.49 5.30
C VAL A 108 -3.55 -0.44 6.54
N ASP A 109 -4.13 -0.42 7.74
CA ASP A 109 -3.37 -0.48 9.01
C ASP A 109 -2.53 -1.77 9.12
N ARG A 110 -3.10 -2.92 8.76
CA ARG A 110 -2.36 -4.20 8.73
C ARG A 110 -1.17 -4.12 7.78
N VAL A 111 -1.38 -3.62 6.56
CA VAL A 111 -0.31 -3.55 5.55
C VAL A 111 0.77 -2.54 5.96
N ASP A 112 0.41 -1.41 6.59
CA ASP A 112 1.39 -0.50 7.17
C ASP A 112 2.27 -1.23 8.20
N GLN A 113 1.68 -1.97 9.13
CA GLN A 113 2.42 -2.77 10.11
C GLN A 113 3.31 -3.86 9.48
N GLU A 114 2.85 -4.50 8.40
CA GLU A 114 3.65 -5.45 7.61
C GLU A 114 4.87 -4.76 6.99
N VAL A 115 4.67 -3.59 6.37
CA VAL A 115 5.74 -2.79 5.75
C VAL A 115 6.76 -2.31 6.80
N GLN A 116 6.32 -1.86 7.98
CA GLN A 116 7.21 -1.52 9.10
C GLN A 116 8.11 -2.70 9.52
N ARG A 117 7.67 -3.94 9.28
CA ARG A 117 8.43 -5.17 9.55
C ARG A 117 9.22 -5.67 8.33
N ASN A 118 9.31 -4.88 7.26
CA ASN A 118 9.94 -5.20 5.98
C ASN A 118 9.23 -6.32 5.20
N ASP A 119 7.93 -6.48 5.38
CA ASP A 119 7.09 -7.34 4.54
C ASP A 119 6.33 -6.50 3.51
N PHE A 120 6.74 -6.62 2.26
CA PHE A 120 6.19 -5.82 1.16
C PHE A 120 5.16 -6.57 0.31
N ARG A 121 4.79 -7.82 0.66
CA ARG A 121 3.94 -8.68 -0.20
C ARG A 121 2.59 -8.06 -0.56
N ASN A 122 2.07 -7.20 0.31
CA ASN A 122 0.75 -6.58 0.20
C ASN A 122 0.81 -5.06 -0.02
N LEU A 123 2.00 -4.51 -0.28
CA LEU A 123 2.25 -3.06 -0.36
C LEU A 123 1.30 -2.33 -1.31
N ARG A 124 0.89 -3.00 -2.41
CA ARG A 124 -0.04 -2.45 -3.40
C ARG A 124 -1.32 -1.89 -2.80
N TYR A 125 -1.78 -2.39 -1.65
CA TYR A 125 -3.01 -1.92 -1.02
C TYR A 125 -2.87 -0.53 -0.40
N LEU A 126 -1.69 -0.18 0.14
CA LEU A 126 -1.43 1.20 0.56
C LEU A 126 -1.54 2.14 -0.64
N TYR A 127 -0.99 1.74 -1.78
CA TYR A 127 -1.02 2.55 -2.99
C TYR A 127 -2.41 2.58 -3.66
N TYR A 128 -3.17 1.49 -3.60
CA TYR A 128 -4.49 1.41 -4.21
C TYR A 128 -5.55 2.21 -3.45
N TYR A 129 -5.48 2.22 -2.12
CA TYR A 129 -6.51 2.79 -1.23
C TYR A 129 -6.17 4.16 -0.64
N THR A 130 -4.95 4.66 -0.82
CA THR A 130 -4.54 5.96 -0.28
C THR A 130 -3.87 6.81 -1.35
N ASP A 131 -3.99 8.13 -1.23
CA ASP A 131 -3.25 9.14 -2.00
C ASP A 131 -2.06 9.72 -1.23
N GLU A 132 -1.74 9.16 -0.07
CA GLU A 132 -0.66 9.60 0.82
C GLU A 132 0.73 9.59 0.15
N ALA A 133 1.61 10.44 0.67
CA ALA A 133 2.98 10.61 0.20
C ALA A 133 3.90 9.48 0.68
N ILE A 134 3.65 8.25 0.21
CA ILE A 134 4.40 7.07 0.64
C ILE A 134 5.85 7.09 0.09
N ASP A 135 6.81 6.99 1.00
CA ASP A 135 8.26 6.86 0.75
C ASP A 135 8.85 5.80 1.68
N LEU A 136 9.18 4.64 1.09
CA LEU A 136 9.72 3.48 1.78
C LEU A 136 11.24 3.50 1.88
N THR A 137 11.93 4.55 1.40
CA THR A 137 13.39 4.59 1.35
C THR A 137 13.99 4.33 2.73
N ARG A 138 13.42 4.92 3.78
CA ARG A 138 13.85 4.71 5.18
C ARG A 138 13.65 3.27 5.64
N ILE A 139 12.51 2.67 5.33
CA ILE A 139 12.19 1.27 5.66
C ILE A 139 13.15 0.33 4.93
N LEU A 140 13.36 0.54 3.63
CA LEU A 140 14.27 -0.25 2.80
C LEU A 140 15.72 -0.18 3.31
N VAL A 141 16.19 1.01 3.69
CA VAL A 141 17.57 1.21 4.16
C VAL A 141 17.77 0.82 5.63
N GLY A 142 16.74 0.96 6.47
CA GLY A 142 16.79 0.76 7.92
C GLY A 142 17.54 -0.50 8.38
N PRO A 143 17.23 -1.70 7.86
CA PRO A 143 17.90 -2.95 8.24
C PRO A 143 19.41 -2.97 8.02
N TYR A 144 19.92 -2.12 7.12
CA TYR A 144 21.33 -2.10 6.70
C TYR A 144 22.17 -1.08 7.48
N THR A 145 21.53 -0.13 8.16
CA THR A 145 22.20 0.91 8.98
C THR A 145 23.16 0.32 10.01
N ARG A 146 22.84 -0.84 10.59
CA ARG A 146 23.68 -1.55 11.57
C ARG A 146 25.00 -2.09 11.00
N TYR A 147 25.10 -2.24 9.68
CA TYR A 147 26.30 -2.77 9.02
C TYR A 147 27.24 -1.66 8.52
N VAL A 148 26.90 -0.40 8.76
CA VAL A 148 27.75 0.75 8.42
C VAL A 148 29.09 0.71 9.18
N GLU A 149 29.23 -0.09 10.24
CA GLU A 149 30.52 -0.41 10.88
C GLU A 149 31.47 -1.26 10.03
N ASP A 150 30.94 -2.09 9.14
CA ASP A 150 31.71 -3.07 8.37
C ASP A 150 31.35 -2.97 6.88
N PRO A 151 32.17 -2.25 6.08
CA PRO A 151 31.94 -2.08 4.65
C PRO A 151 31.77 -3.38 3.88
N GLN A 152 32.53 -4.43 4.24
CA GLN A 152 32.47 -5.71 3.55
C GLN A 152 31.13 -6.40 3.81
N VAL A 153 30.69 -6.43 5.07
CA VAL A 153 29.37 -6.99 5.42
C VAL A 153 28.25 -6.17 4.78
N LEU A 154 28.34 -4.85 4.80
CA LEU A 154 27.33 -3.99 4.16
C LEU A 154 27.22 -4.26 2.66
N VAL A 155 28.34 -4.35 1.94
CA VAL A 155 28.35 -4.68 0.50
C VAL A 155 27.74 -6.06 0.25
N SER A 156 28.08 -7.07 1.06
CA SER A 156 27.51 -8.42 0.95
C SER A 156 25.98 -8.44 1.10
N LYS A 157 25.40 -7.40 1.71
CA LYS A 157 23.97 -7.23 1.96
C LYS A 157 23.25 -6.38 0.91
N MET A 158 23.96 -5.67 0.04
CA MET A 158 23.35 -4.87 -1.02
C MET A 158 22.52 -5.69 -2.03
N PRO A 159 22.89 -6.93 -2.40
CA PRO A 159 22.02 -7.78 -3.22
C PRO A 159 20.64 -8.02 -2.59
N GLU A 160 20.56 -8.16 -1.26
CA GLU A 160 19.29 -8.32 -0.54
C GLU A 160 18.44 -7.04 -0.66
N LEU A 161 19.07 -5.87 -0.55
CA LEU A 161 18.41 -4.58 -0.71
C LEU A 161 17.86 -4.41 -2.14
N ARG A 162 18.66 -4.74 -3.16
CA ARG A 162 18.23 -4.72 -4.56
C ARG A 162 17.01 -5.62 -4.78
N ASN A 163 17.02 -6.85 -4.25
CA ASN A 163 15.89 -7.77 -4.36
C ASN A 163 14.63 -7.21 -3.65
N ALA A 164 14.79 -6.53 -2.52
CA ALA A 164 13.69 -5.87 -1.84
C ALA A 164 13.11 -4.71 -2.67
N VAL A 165 13.97 -3.89 -3.29
CA VAL A 165 13.56 -2.81 -4.21
C VAL A 165 12.81 -3.37 -5.42
N GLU A 166 13.30 -4.46 -6.01
CA GLU A 166 12.63 -5.15 -7.11
C GLU A 166 11.26 -5.71 -6.70
N LEU A 167 11.15 -6.31 -5.52
CA LEU A 167 9.89 -6.79 -4.96
C LEU A 167 8.89 -5.64 -4.76
N VAL A 168 9.33 -4.53 -4.17
CA VAL A 168 8.53 -3.32 -4.00
C VAL A 168 8.03 -2.83 -5.35
N ASN A 169 8.92 -2.61 -6.31
CA ASN A 169 8.55 -2.13 -7.65
C ASN A 169 7.54 -3.06 -8.35
N LYS A 170 7.68 -4.37 -8.19
CA LYS A 170 6.72 -5.35 -8.72
C LYS A 170 5.33 -5.20 -8.09
N GLN A 171 5.23 -4.82 -6.82
CA GLN A 171 3.95 -4.53 -6.18
C GLN A 171 3.34 -3.20 -6.63
N LEU A 172 4.16 -2.23 -7.05
CA LEU A 172 3.68 -0.93 -7.52
C LEU A 172 3.30 -0.94 -9.01
N GLU A 173 3.82 -1.90 -9.77
CA GLU A 173 3.57 -1.99 -11.20
C GLU A 173 2.08 -2.20 -11.51
N GLY A 174 1.50 -1.26 -12.27
CA GLY A 174 0.11 -1.35 -12.72
C GLY A 174 -0.92 -1.22 -11.60
N VAL A 175 -0.53 -0.72 -10.42
CA VAL A 175 -1.49 -0.44 -9.33
C VAL A 175 -2.48 0.62 -9.82
N GLY A 176 -3.75 0.23 -9.85
CA GLY A 176 -4.85 1.15 -10.15
C GLY A 176 -5.13 2.08 -8.97
N ARG A 177 -6.32 2.68 -8.98
CA ARG A 177 -6.80 3.54 -7.88
C ARG A 177 -8.21 3.10 -7.50
N SER A 178 -8.46 2.93 -6.21
CA SER A 178 -9.82 2.72 -5.69
C SER A 178 -10.64 3.99 -5.85
N PHE A 179 -11.94 3.86 -6.11
CA PHE A 179 -12.85 5.02 -6.05
C PHE A 179 -12.98 5.61 -4.64
N LEU A 180 -12.55 4.86 -3.62
CA LEU A 180 -12.54 5.27 -2.21
C LEU A 180 -11.26 6.01 -1.79
N ALA A 181 -10.23 6.04 -2.64
CA ALA A 181 -8.96 6.68 -2.29
C ALA A 181 -9.12 8.19 -1.95
N ASP A 182 -10.14 8.83 -2.53
CA ASP A 182 -10.50 10.23 -2.28
C ASP A 182 -11.69 10.41 -1.32
N ASP A 183 -12.20 9.33 -0.73
CA ASP A 183 -13.33 9.41 0.20
C ASP A 183 -12.86 9.90 1.57
N GLU A 184 -13.32 11.08 1.99
CA GLU A 184 -12.98 11.69 3.28
C GLU A 184 -13.22 10.75 4.47
N ARG A 185 -14.25 9.89 4.41
CA ARG A 185 -14.53 8.95 5.49
C ARG A 185 -13.46 7.88 5.60
N LEU A 186 -12.80 7.50 4.49
CA LEU A 186 -11.65 6.61 4.52
C LEU A 186 -10.42 7.35 5.03
N LYS A 187 -10.16 8.56 4.54
CA LYS A 187 -9.04 9.40 4.98
C LYS A 187 -9.05 9.64 6.49
N ASP A 188 -10.21 9.94 7.07
CA ASP A 188 -10.39 10.12 8.52
C ASP A 188 -10.04 8.88 9.35
N ARG A 189 -10.00 7.69 8.74
CA ARG A 189 -9.79 6.40 9.41
C ARG A 189 -8.42 5.79 9.13
N VAL A 190 -7.76 6.24 8.06
CA VAL A 190 -6.42 5.79 7.69
C VAL A 190 -5.40 6.71 8.35
N ASN A 191 -4.52 6.14 9.16
CA ASN A 191 -3.40 6.86 9.76
C ASN A 191 -2.14 6.04 9.55
N LEU A 192 -1.38 6.39 8.50
CA LEU A 192 -0.15 5.69 8.15
C LEU A 192 0.98 6.09 9.10
N SER A 193 1.84 5.13 9.43
CA SER A 193 3.02 5.36 10.25
C SER A 193 3.98 6.36 9.61
N GLU A 194 4.53 7.29 10.40
CA GLU A 194 5.52 8.28 9.92
C GLU A 194 6.74 7.66 9.23
N GLY A 195 7.06 6.39 9.54
CA GLY A 195 8.17 5.66 8.94
C GLY A 195 8.02 5.39 7.44
N ILE A 196 6.79 5.36 6.91
CA ILE A 196 6.50 5.16 5.49
C ILE A 196 6.09 6.44 4.77
N LEU A 197 5.98 7.56 5.48
CA LEU A 197 5.59 8.85 4.91
C LEU A 197 6.83 9.67 4.52
N GLY A 198 6.74 10.35 3.38
CA GLY A 198 7.77 11.22 2.84
C GLY A 198 7.22 12.55 2.34
N THR A 199 8.07 13.31 1.64
CA THR A 199 7.69 14.61 1.06
C THR A 199 6.91 14.46 -0.25
N ARG A 200 7.08 13.31 -0.92
CA ARG A 200 6.40 12.97 -2.17
C ARG A 200 6.14 11.48 -2.18
N ARG A 201 5.06 11.10 -2.86
CA ARG A 201 4.76 9.71 -3.18
C ARG A 201 5.76 9.18 -4.20
N ILE A 202 6.34 8.01 -3.94
CA ILE A 202 7.26 7.34 -4.86
C ILE A 202 6.53 6.20 -5.57
N GLU A 203 6.30 6.37 -6.87
CA GLU A 203 5.63 5.37 -7.73
C GLU A 203 6.58 4.26 -8.19
N ARG A 204 7.89 4.54 -8.22
CA ARG A 204 8.92 3.58 -8.58
C ARG A 204 10.24 3.96 -7.93
N TYR A 205 10.89 2.97 -7.31
CA TYR A 205 12.18 3.12 -6.68
C TYR A 205 13.28 2.76 -7.68
N VAL A 206 14.27 3.64 -7.80
CA VAL A 206 15.50 3.38 -8.55
C VAL A 206 16.52 2.83 -7.56
N THR A 207 17.07 1.64 -7.82
CA THR A 207 18.00 0.97 -6.90
C THR A 207 19.20 1.86 -6.56
N GLU A 208 19.71 2.60 -7.54
CA GLU A 208 20.83 3.53 -7.39
C GLU A 208 20.48 4.71 -6.46
N GLU A 209 19.24 5.21 -6.49
CA GLU A 209 18.78 6.26 -5.57
C GLU A 209 18.67 5.73 -4.14
N VAL A 210 18.18 4.50 -3.97
CA VAL A 210 18.09 3.83 -2.66
C VAL A 210 19.50 3.56 -2.11
N TYR A 211 20.43 3.11 -2.96
CA TYR A 211 21.85 2.99 -2.59
C TYR A 211 22.45 4.35 -2.23
N GLY A 212 22.05 5.43 -2.89
CA GLY A 212 22.44 6.79 -2.53
C GLY A 212 22.19 7.13 -1.06
N SER A 213 21.09 6.63 -0.49
CA SER A 213 20.79 6.81 0.94
C SER A 213 21.74 6.02 1.85
N ILE A 214 22.23 4.85 1.42
CA ILE A 214 23.32 4.14 2.11
C ILE A 214 24.61 4.94 2.03
N PHE A 215 24.91 5.52 0.86
CA PHE A 215 26.12 6.32 0.66
C PHE A 215 26.12 7.58 1.53
N ASP A 216 24.97 8.21 1.72
CA ASP A 216 24.83 9.34 2.65
C ASP A 216 25.17 8.92 4.09
N LEU A 217 24.75 7.72 4.53
CA LEU A 217 25.11 7.20 5.85
C LEU A 217 26.62 6.94 5.98
N LEU A 218 27.25 6.39 4.94
CA LEU A 218 28.71 6.20 4.89
C LEU A 218 29.46 7.53 4.99
N ILE A 219 29.01 8.56 4.26
CA ILE A 219 29.59 9.91 4.28
C ILE A 219 29.45 10.55 5.67
N VAL A 220 28.26 10.50 6.26
CA VAL A 220 28.01 11.03 7.61
C VAL A 220 28.94 10.39 8.62
N LYS A 221 29.11 9.07 8.53
CA LYS A 221 30.05 8.36 9.39
C LYS A 221 31.50 8.77 9.16
N ALA A 222 31.95 8.79 7.91
CA ALA A 222 33.32 9.16 7.57
C ALA A 222 33.66 10.60 8.02
N THR A 223 32.67 11.49 8.04
CA THR A 223 32.82 12.86 8.57
C THR A 223 33.16 12.88 10.06
N GLY A 224 32.73 11.87 10.82
CA GLY A 224 33.06 11.72 12.24
C GLY A 224 34.45 11.13 12.52
N MET A 225 35.18 10.72 11.47
CA MET A 225 36.52 10.11 11.58
C MET A 225 37.62 11.16 11.33
N ASP A 226 38.87 10.83 11.68
CA ASP A 226 40.01 11.57 11.14
C ASP A 226 40.11 11.35 9.62
N VAL A 227 40.75 12.29 8.92
CA VAL A 227 40.77 12.34 7.45
C VAL A 227 41.31 11.06 6.82
N ASP A 228 42.39 10.49 7.37
CA ASP A 228 43.01 9.29 6.82
C ASP A 228 42.10 8.07 7.02
N SER A 229 41.54 7.91 8.23
CA SER A 229 40.60 6.82 8.53
C SER A 229 39.32 6.93 7.71
N GLY A 230 38.78 8.14 7.56
CA GLY A 230 37.60 8.40 6.75
C GLY A 230 37.82 8.09 5.26
N TYR A 231 38.98 8.47 4.72
CA TYR A 231 39.38 8.13 3.36
C TYR A 231 39.49 6.61 3.17
N LEU A 232 40.23 5.93 4.04
CA LEU A 232 40.42 4.48 3.98
C LEU A 232 39.10 3.72 4.11
N TYR A 233 38.19 4.20 4.96
CA TYR A 233 36.87 3.63 5.15
C TYR A 233 36.01 3.71 3.87
N ILE A 234 35.90 4.90 3.26
CA ILE A 234 35.11 5.08 2.03
C ILE A 234 35.74 4.30 0.86
N MET A 235 37.06 4.37 0.70
CA MET A 235 37.74 3.64 -0.36
C MET A 235 37.67 2.12 -0.18
N GLY A 236 37.71 1.64 1.07
CA GLY A 236 37.45 0.24 1.41
C GLY A 236 36.07 -0.19 0.93
N PHE A 237 35.02 0.58 1.26
CA PHE A 237 33.68 0.33 0.75
C PHE A 237 33.63 0.32 -0.79
N CYS A 238 34.20 1.33 -1.46
CA CYS A 238 34.21 1.42 -2.92
C CYS A 238 34.92 0.21 -3.55
N SER A 239 36.02 -0.25 -2.96
CA SER A 239 36.74 -1.45 -3.42
C SER A 239 35.85 -2.68 -3.30
N GLU A 240 35.27 -2.92 -2.13
CA GLU A 240 34.38 -4.06 -1.89
C GLU A 240 33.17 -4.05 -2.83
N PHE A 241 32.55 -2.88 -3.03
CA PHE A 241 31.39 -2.69 -3.90
C PHE A 241 31.66 -3.11 -5.35
N LEU A 242 32.83 -2.77 -5.87
CA LEU A 242 33.26 -3.14 -7.22
C LEU A 242 33.65 -4.62 -7.31
N VAL A 243 34.39 -5.13 -6.33
CA VAL A 243 34.83 -6.54 -6.30
C VAL A 243 33.64 -7.50 -6.24
N HIS A 244 32.58 -7.12 -5.51
CA HIS A 244 31.36 -7.93 -5.38
C HIS A 244 30.31 -7.65 -6.46
N GLU A 245 30.61 -6.81 -7.45
CA GLU A 245 29.67 -6.44 -8.52
C GLU A 245 28.30 -5.97 -7.99
N ALA A 246 28.30 -5.25 -6.86
CA ALA A 246 27.07 -4.78 -6.21
C ALA A 246 26.34 -3.69 -7.03
N GLY A 247 27.06 -3.03 -7.93
CA GLY A 247 26.56 -2.04 -8.89
C GLY A 247 27.67 -1.54 -9.81
N SER A 248 27.40 -0.49 -10.59
CA SER A 248 28.38 0.07 -11.52
C SER A 248 29.34 1.04 -10.83
N GLU A 249 30.46 1.33 -11.48
CA GLU A 249 31.39 2.35 -11.01
C GLU A 249 30.75 3.75 -10.97
N GLU A 250 29.82 4.03 -11.89
CA GLU A 250 29.06 5.29 -11.91
C GLU A 250 28.22 5.46 -10.64
N THR A 251 27.65 4.37 -10.11
CA THR A 251 26.84 4.39 -8.89
C THR A 251 27.62 4.92 -7.69
N ILE A 252 28.91 4.60 -7.57
CA ILE A 252 29.76 5.01 -6.44
C ILE A 252 30.61 6.26 -6.72
N LEU A 253 30.43 6.91 -7.87
CA LEU A 253 31.24 8.07 -8.26
C LEU A 253 31.23 9.17 -7.19
N ARG A 254 30.05 9.47 -6.64
CA ARG A 254 29.88 10.47 -5.57
C ARG A 254 30.70 10.13 -4.31
N LEU A 255 30.84 8.85 -3.96
CA LEU A 255 31.67 8.42 -2.83
C LEU A 255 33.16 8.61 -3.13
N LYS A 256 33.59 8.30 -4.37
CA LYS A 256 34.97 8.52 -4.82
C LYS A 256 35.32 10.01 -4.81
N GLU A 257 34.42 10.87 -5.30
CA GLU A 257 34.57 12.33 -5.27
C GLU A 257 34.68 12.86 -3.84
N TYR A 258 33.84 12.36 -2.92
CA TYR A 258 33.91 12.70 -1.51
C TYR A 258 35.25 12.29 -0.88
N ALA A 259 35.72 11.06 -1.14
CA ALA A 259 37.02 10.59 -0.65
C ALA A 259 38.18 11.43 -1.18
N ALA A 260 38.17 11.82 -2.46
CA ALA A 260 39.17 12.71 -3.04
C ALA A 260 39.16 14.10 -2.38
N ALA A 261 37.97 14.64 -2.05
CA ALA A 261 37.82 15.92 -1.36
C ALA A 261 38.29 15.88 0.11
N LEU A 262 38.30 14.72 0.76
CA LEU A 262 38.88 14.59 2.11
C LEU A 262 40.40 14.78 2.07
N LEU A 263 41.09 14.24 1.06
CA LEU A 263 42.54 14.36 0.91
C LEU A 263 42.96 15.81 0.62
N SER A 264 42.21 16.54 -0.20
CA SER A 264 42.51 17.95 -0.51
C SER A 264 42.30 18.89 0.68
N LYS A 265 41.54 18.49 1.70
CA LYS A 265 41.42 19.21 2.97
C LYS A 265 42.59 18.99 3.94
N LYS A 266 43.36 17.91 3.76
CA LYS A 266 44.57 17.62 4.55
C LYS A 266 45.78 18.44 4.07
N GLU A 267 45.76 18.87 2.81
CA GLU A 267 46.83 19.64 2.17
C GLU A 267 46.72 21.16 2.40
N ASN A 268 45.67 21.64 3.09
CA ASN A 268 45.49 23.03 3.53
C ASN A 268 45.53 23.14 5.06
#